data_AF-A0AAD7G0V4-F1
#
_entry.id   AF-A0AAD7G0V4-F1
#
_cell.length_a   1.000
_cell.length_b   1.000
_cell.length_c   1.000
_cell.angle_alpha   90.00
_cell.angle_beta   90.00
_cell.angle_gamma   90.00
#
_symmetry.space_group_name_H-M   'P 1'
#
loop_
_entity.id
_entity.type
_entity.pdbx_description
1 polymer ?
#
loop_
_entity_poly.entity_id
_entity_poly.type
_entity_poly.pdbx_seq_one_letter_code
_entity_poly.pdbx_strand_id
1 'polypeptide(L)'
;MRASANNRADTVLQQYGAPSRVRVSVWMIKYRGPNRGSFLWGPSSRNTRSERLWVEIGTQFVRPWRGFFTRLERLHRLDPTDPHHLWLLHKLFLGDINKDCDEFCTLWNHHPILGKGHHQTPVDMRLVGELKYGKYADNFDEIHPDVPDRYGDAANIDEAIASDQGHNIRHDAIDVSKHKCPFKGDEAAHIFSCALVELKALEIIPQQLGVSPGEWDEDGYPETELVKVGRKEVEITLPFVVWWPRAVAWAQGLELMTKIRAVENGDIVLPP
;
A
#
# COMPACT_ATOMS: atom_id res chain seq x y z
N MET A 1 -7.07 -5.75 -3.20
CA MET A 1 -5.71 -5.21 -2.98
C MET A 1 -5.76 -4.50 -1.63
N ARG A 2 -4.73 -4.57 -0.78
CA ARG A 2 -4.80 -3.98 0.58
C ARG A 2 -3.44 -3.44 1.01
N ALA A 3 -3.42 -2.22 1.53
CA ALA A 3 -2.26 -1.64 2.21
C ALA A 3 -2.16 -2.23 3.62
N SER A 4 -0.94 -2.62 4.01
CA SER A 4 -0.64 -3.14 5.34
C SER A 4 0.32 -2.19 6.06
N ALA A 5 0.10 -2.02 7.37
CA ALA A 5 1.01 -1.28 8.25
C ALA A 5 2.37 -1.98 8.39
N ASN A 6 2.46 -3.26 8.05
CA ASN A 6 3.64 -4.09 8.23
C ASN A 6 3.89 -4.95 6.99
N ASN A 7 4.58 -4.37 6.00
CA ASN A 7 5.07 -5.07 4.81
C ASN A 7 6.48 -5.64 5.01
N ARG A 8 6.95 -5.77 6.25
CA ARG A 8 8.30 -6.30 6.53
C ARG A 8 8.42 -7.70 5.96
N ALA A 9 9.54 -7.98 5.29
CA ALA A 9 9.86 -9.30 4.78
C ALA A 9 9.73 -10.37 5.88
N ASP A 10 10.18 -10.07 7.11
CA ASP A 10 10.15 -10.98 8.27
C ASP A 10 8.74 -11.24 8.82
N THR A 11 7.86 -10.22 8.86
CA THR A 11 6.47 -10.41 9.31
C THR A 11 5.66 -11.15 8.26
N VAL A 12 5.88 -10.82 6.98
CA VAL A 12 5.32 -11.58 5.85
C VAL A 12 5.88 -13.02 5.89
N LEU A 13 7.14 -13.21 6.27
CA LEU A 13 7.79 -14.51 6.50
C LEU A 13 7.07 -15.34 7.58
N GLN A 14 6.70 -14.70 8.69
CA GLN A 14 6.08 -15.36 9.83
C GLN A 14 4.61 -15.68 9.58
N GLN A 15 3.90 -14.79 8.89
CA GLN A 15 2.48 -14.94 8.60
C GLN A 15 2.20 -15.82 7.37
N TYR A 16 3.15 -15.91 6.42
CA TYR A 16 2.95 -16.60 5.14
C TYR A 16 4.11 -17.56 4.74
N GLY A 17 5.14 -17.74 5.57
CA GLY A 17 6.37 -18.45 5.20
C GLY A 17 7.32 -17.59 4.36
N ALA A 18 8.61 -17.96 4.27
CA ALA A 18 9.61 -17.12 3.59
C ALA A 18 9.26 -16.84 2.12
N PRO A 19 9.06 -15.57 1.72
CA PRO A 19 8.76 -15.20 0.37
C PRO A 19 10.07 -15.00 -0.37
N SER A 20 10.88 -16.05 -0.52
CA SER A 20 11.76 -16.03 -1.68
C SER A 20 10.85 -16.23 -2.89
N ARG A 21 10.93 -15.35 -3.88
CA ARG A 21 10.09 -15.45 -5.10
C ARG A 21 10.25 -16.81 -5.77
N VAL A 22 11.41 -17.45 -5.55
CA VAL A 22 11.74 -18.83 -5.91
C VAL A 22 10.87 -19.83 -5.17
N ARG A 23 10.72 -19.72 -3.85
CA ARG A 23 9.86 -20.64 -3.09
C ARG A 23 8.38 -20.48 -3.45
N VAL A 24 7.93 -19.26 -3.72
CA VAL A 24 6.56 -19.01 -4.19
C VAL A 24 6.36 -19.60 -5.58
N SER A 25 7.30 -19.43 -6.51
CA SER A 25 7.19 -20.03 -7.85
C SER A 25 7.27 -21.56 -7.82
N VAL A 26 8.17 -22.13 -7.01
CA VAL A 26 8.26 -23.58 -6.77
C VAL A 26 6.93 -24.12 -6.26
N TRP A 27 6.37 -23.50 -5.23
CA TRP A 27 5.10 -23.93 -4.65
C TRP A 27 3.94 -23.80 -5.65
N MET A 28 3.86 -22.68 -6.37
CA MET A 28 2.82 -22.45 -7.38
C MET A 28 2.92 -23.43 -8.54
N ILE A 29 4.13 -23.79 -9.00
CA ILE A 29 4.32 -24.79 -10.05
C ILE A 29 3.97 -26.18 -9.53
N LYS A 30 4.41 -26.53 -8.32
CA LYS A 30 4.21 -27.84 -7.71
C LYS A 30 2.74 -28.20 -7.50
N TYR A 31 1.93 -27.26 -7.00
CA TYR A 31 0.54 -27.54 -6.66
C TYR A 31 -0.48 -27.07 -7.70
N ARG A 32 -0.14 -26.09 -8.56
CA ARG A 32 -1.06 -25.61 -9.62
C ARG A 32 -0.67 -26.04 -11.03
N GLY A 33 0.48 -26.69 -11.21
CA GLY A 33 0.98 -27.13 -12.49
C GLY A 33 1.79 -26.06 -13.24
N PRO A 34 2.67 -26.48 -14.16
CA PRO A 34 3.50 -25.58 -14.94
C PRO A 34 2.70 -24.82 -16.02
N ASN A 35 3.27 -23.72 -16.55
CA ASN A 35 2.71 -22.91 -17.65
C ASN A 35 1.32 -22.27 -17.42
N ARG A 36 0.74 -22.32 -16.21
CA ARG A 36 -0.54 -21.64 -15.91
C ARG A 36 -0.46 -20.12 -15.85
N GLY A 37 0.74 -19.55 -15.69
CA GLY A 37 0.90 -18.14 -15.31
C GLY A 37 0.43 -17.86 -13.87
N SER A 38 0.53 -18.87 -12.99
CA SER A 38 0.08 -18.85 -11.59
C SER A 38 0.88 -17.90 -10.68
N PHE A 39 1.96 -17.30 -11.20
CA PHE A 39 2.77 -16.29 -10.56
C PHE A 39 3.30 -15.30 -11.61
N LEU A 40 3.45 -14.03 -11.24
CA LEU A 40 3.94 -12.98 -12.14
C LEU A 40 5.46 -13.09 -12.29
N TRP A 41 5.93 -13.31 -13.52
CA TRP A 41 7.34 -13.59 -13.81
C TRP A 41 7.74 -13.23 -15.26
N GLY A 42 9.03 -12.95 -15.49
CA GLY A 42 9.63 -12.73 -16.81
C GLY A 42 10.01 -11.27 -17.12
N PRO A 43 10.66 -11.02 -18.28
CA PRO A 43 11.05 -9.68 -18.71
C PRO A 43 9.81 -8.78 -18.90
N SER A 44 9.97 -7.51 -18.55
CA SER A 44 8.95 -6.45 -18.56
C SER A 44 8.06 -6.44 -19.84
N SER A 45 8.62 -6.79 -20.99
CA SER A 45 7.91 -6.86 -22.28
C SER A 45 6.78 -7.89 -22.37
N ARG A 46 6.77 -8.94 -21.53
CA ARG A 46 5.66 -9.91 -21.43
C ARG A 46 4.62 -9.52 -20.37
N ASN A 47 4.93 -8.53 -19.55
CA ASN A 47 4.12 -8.11 -18.41
C ASN A 47 3.34 -6.82 -18.68
N THR A 48 3.23 -6.41 -19.94
CA THR A 48 2.68 -5.12 -20.40
C THR A 48 1.29 -4.82 -19.82
N ARG A 49 0.44 -5.83 -19.61
CA ARG A 49 -0.89 -5.62 -19.03
C ARG A 49 -0.83 -5.28 -17.54
N SER A 50 0.04 -5.92 -16.77
CA SER A 50 0.20 -5.56 -15.37
C SER A 50 0.98 -4.25 -15.21
N GLU A 51 1.94 -3.96 -16.10
CA GLU A 51 2.61 -2.65 -16.11
C GLU A 51 1.63 -1.52 -16.42
N ARG A 52 0.72 -1.69 -17.39
CA ARG A 52 -0.38 -0.73 -17.63
C ARG A 52 -1.27 -0.59 -16.39
N LEU A 53 -1.66 -1.71 -15.78
CA LEU A 53 -2.41 -1.68 -14.52
C LEU A 53 -1.65 -0.90 -13.43
N TRP A 54 -0.33 -1.08 -13.30
CA TRP A 54 0.50 -0.32 -12.36
C TRP A 54 0.55 1.17 -12.68
N VAL A 55 0.54 1.56 -13.97
CA VAL A 55 0.42 2.96 -14.38
C VAL A 55 -0.94 3.54 -13.98
N GLU A 56 -2.01 2.78 -14.14
CA GLU A 56 -3.38 3.18 -13.76
C GLU A 56 -3.53 3.30 -12.25
N ILE A 57 -3.12 2.28 -11.49
CA ILE A 57 -2.98 2.29 -10.03
C ILE A 57 -2.19 3.53 -9.58
N GLY A 58 -1.04 3.73 -10.23
CA GLY A 58 -0.15 4.86 -10.00
C GLY A 58 -0.87 6.19 -10.15
N THR A 59 -1.57 6.36 -11.27
CA THR A 59 -2.18 7.64 -11.66
C THR A 59 -3.45 7.93 -10.86
N GLN A 60 -4.27 6.92 -10.60
CA GLN A 60 -5.60 7.13 -10.02
C GLN A 60 -5.60 7.33 -8.51
N PHE A 61 -4.73 6.66 -7.75
CA PHE A 61 -4.74 6.82 -6.28
C PHE A 61 -3.35 6.93 -5.64
N VAL A 62 -2.32 6.25 -6.14
CA VAL A 62 -1.01 6.26 -5.48
C VAL A 62 -0.32 7.63 -5.56
N ARG A 63 -0.36 8.28 -6.74
CA ARG A 63 0.27 9.59 -6.93
C ARG A 63 -0.37 10.71 -6.09
N PRO A 64 -1.71 10.83 -5.98
CA PRO A 64 -2.34 11.76 -5.05
C PRO A 64 -1.87 11.58 -3.60
N TRP A 65 -1.87 10.35 -3.07
CA TRP A 65 -1.36 10.08 -1.71
C TRP A 65 0.12 10.45 -1.56
N ARG A 66 0.93 10.17 -2.59
CA ARG A 66 2.34 10.55 -2.58
C ARG A 66 2.53 12.06 -2.60
N GLY A 67 1.78 12.78 -3.43
CA GLY A 67 1.79 14.24 -3.45
C GLY A 67 1.36 14.81 -2.10
N PHE A 68 0.32 14.24 -1.50
CA PHE A 68 -0.11 14.63 -0.17
C PHE A 68 0.98 14.45 0.90
N PHE A 69 1.68 13.31 0.92
CA PHE A 69 2.78 13.11 1.87
C PHE A 69 3.97 14.04 1.61
N THR A 70 4.34 14.27 0.34
CA THR A 70 5.35 15.28 0.00
C THR A 70 4.95 16.67 0.50
N ARG A 71 3.65 17.03 0.40
CA ARG A 71 3.14 18.27 0.97
C ARG A 71 3.23 18.30 2.50
N LEU A 72 2.89 17.20 3.17
CA LEU A 72 3.03 17.11 4.63
C LEU A 72 4.49 17.33 5.07
N GLU A 73 5.47 16.80 4.32
CA GLU A 73 6.90 17.03 4.60
C GLU A 73 7.27 18.50 4.43
N ARG A 74 6.80 19.12 3.34
CA ARG A 74 7.15 20.50 2.99
C ARG A 74 6.50 21.55 3.90
N LEU A 75 5.22 21.35 4.26
CA LEU A 75 4.41 22.38 4.92
C LEU A 75 4.01 22.05 6.36
N HIS A 76 3.88 20.77 6.68
CA HIS A 76 3.17 20.32 7.89
C HIS A 76 4.06 19.52 8.85
N ARG A 77 5.39 19.73 8.76
CA ARG A 77 6.40 19.18 9.69
C ARG A 77 6.46 17.65 9.71
N LEU A 78 6.01 16.96 8.66
CA LEU A 78 6.23 15.52 8.57
C LEU A 78 7.72 15.22 8.39
N ASP A 79 8.31 14.49 9.34
CA ASP A 79 9.62 13.87 9.20
C ASP A 79 9.44 12.39 8.83
N PRO A 80 9.79 11.96 7.59
CA PRO A 80 9.66 10.57 7.16
C PRO A 80 10.69 9.64 7.84
N THR A 81 11.69 10.19 8.53
CA THR A 81 12.69 9.43 9.29
C THR A 81 12.25 9.17 10.74
N ASP A 82 11.27 9.92 11.26
CA ASP A 82 10.74 9.70 12.60
C ASP A 82 9.73 8.52 12.61
N PRO A 83 10.03 7.42 13.31
CA PRO A 83 9.13 6.27 13.40
C PRO A 83 7.77 6.59 14.05
N HIS A 84 7.67 7.66 14.84
CA HIS A 84 6.41 8.11 15.46
C HIS A 84 5.52 8.85 14.45
N HIS A 85 6.13 9.63 13.56
CA HIS A 85 5.41 10.28 12.47
C HIS A 85 4.85 9.24 11.50
N LEU A 86 5.65 8.21 11.18
CA LEU A 86 5.17 7.07 10.37
C LEU A 86 4.03 6.31 11.07
N TRP A 87 4.11 6.12 12.39
CA TRP A 87 3.01 5.52 13.16
C TRP A 87 1.74 6.37 13.07
N LEU A 88 1.87 7.69 13.18
CA LEU A 88 0.73 8.61 13.10
C LEU A 88 0.11 8.60 11.70
N LEU A 89 0.92 8.60 10.63
CA LEU A 89 0.43 8.46 9.26
C LEU A 89 -0.39 7.18 9.09
N HIS A 90 0.13 6.05 9.59
CA HIS A 90 -0.60 4.78 9.54
C HIS A 90 -1.91 4.84 10.32
N LYS A 91 -1.90 5.43 11.52
CA LYS A 91 -3.11 5.55 12.33
C LYS A 91 -4.19 6.43 11.70
N LEU A 92 -3.80 7.50 11.02
CA LEU A 92 -4.73 8.43 10.41
C LEU A 92 -5.24 7.95 9.04
N PHE A 93 -4.34 7.48 8.17
CA PHE A 93 -4.63 7.39 6.75
C PHE A 93 -4.65 5.98 6.19
N LEU A 94 -4.20 4.96 6.93
CA LEU A 94 -4.20 3.58 6.41
C LEU A 94 -5.61 3.08 6.11
N GLY A 95 -6.61 3.52 6.87
CA GLY A 95 -8.02 3.22 6.59
C GLY A 95 -8.47 3.82 5.27
N ASP A 96 -8.21 5.12 5.08
CA ASP A 96 -8.58 5.86 3.86
C ASP A 96 -7.87 5.30 2.62
N ILE A 97 -6.56 5.01 2.73
CA ILE A 97 -5.79 4.39 1.64
C ILE A 97 -6.37 3.03 1.25
N ASN A 98 -6.80 2.23 2.24
CA ASN A 98 -7.44 0.94 1.97
C ASN A 98 -8.82 1.10 1.32
N LYS A 99 -9.60 2.10 1.75
CA LYS A 99 -10.88 2.44 1.12
C LYS A 99 -10.69 2.84 -0.35
N ASP A 100 -9.76 3.75 -0.64
CA ASP A 100 -9.43 4.14 -2.01
C ASP A 100 -8.96 2.93 -2.85
N CYS A 101 -8.25 2.00 -2.22
CA CYS A 101 -7.80 0.76 -2.85
C CYS A 101 -8.97 -0.19 -3.19
N ASP A 102 -9.95 -0.33 -2.30
CA ASP A 102 -11.15 -1.14 -2.50
C ASP A 102 -12.07 -0.52 -3.56
N GLU A 103 -12.22 0.81 -3.57
CA GLU A 103 -12.94 1.56 -4.59
C GLU A 103 -12.29 1.37 -5.97
N PHE A 104 -10.96 1.52 -6.05
CA PHE A 104 -10.22 1.23 -7.28
C PHE A 104 -10.44 -0.20 -7.76
N CYS A 105 -10.34 -1.20 -6.87
CA CYS A 105 -10.58 -2.59 -7.24
C CYS A 105 -12.00 -2.78 -7.81
N THR A 106 -12.99 -2.16 -7.20
CA THR A 106 -14.39 -2.23 -7.64
C THR A 106 -14.55 -1.61 -9.03
N LEU A 107 -14.07 -0.38 -9.23
CA LEU A 107 -14.12 0.32 -10.51
C LEU A 107 -13.37 -0.45 -11.60
N TRP A 108 -12.14 -0.89 -11.31
CA TRP A 108 -11.33 -1.64 -12.25
C TRP A 108 -11.94 -2.99 -12.60
N ASN A 109 -12.61 -3.68 -11.69
CA ASN A 109 -13.25 -4.95 -12.04
C ASN A 109 -14.45 -4.79 -12.99
N HIS A 110 -15.04 -3.60 -13.05
CA HIS A 110 -16.21 -3.28 -13.88
C HIS A 110 -15.90 -2.36 -15.07
N HIS A 111 -14.66 -1.87 -15.22
CA HIS A 111 -14.31 -1.06 -16.39
C HIS A 111 -14.17 -1.95 -17.65
N PRO A 112 -14.70 -1.54 -18.81
CA PRO A 112 -14.47 -2.28 -20.04
C PRO A 112 -13.00 -2.17 -20.47
N ILE A 113 -12.34 -3.31 -20.69
CA ILE A 113 -11.01 -3.32 -21.28
C ILE A 113 -11.16 -3.29 -22.79
N LEU A 114 -10.74 -2.18 -23.42
CA LEU A 114 -10.73 -2.05 -24.86
C LEU A 114 -9.71 -3.01 -25.49
N GLY A 115 -10.20 -4.02 -26.21
CA GLY A 115 -9.41 -5.00 -26.96
C GLY A 115 -9.88 -5.15 -28.41
N LYS A 116 -9.18 -5.94 -29.22
CA LYS A 116 -9.59 -6.25 -30.60
C LYS A 116 -10.92 -7.03 -30.60
N GLY A 117 -12.04 -6.31 -30.63
CA GLY A 117 -13.38 -6.85 -30.90
C GLY A 117 -14.29 -7.11 -29.69
N HIS A 118 -13.84 -6.92 -28.44
CA HIS A 118 -14.66 -7.20 -27.27
C HIS A 118 -14.50 -6.13 -26.17
N HIS A 119 -15.59 -5.44 -25.83
CA HIS A 119 -15.72 -4.51 -24.71
C HIS A 119 -16.15 -5.26 -23.45
N GLN A 120 -15.26 -6.10 -22.92
CA GLN A 120 -15.56 -6.92 -21.75
C GLN A 120 -14.90 -6.34 -20.51
N THR A 121 -15.61 -6.35 -19.39
CA THR A 121 -15.05 -6.04 -18.09
C THR A 121 -14.19 -7.22 -17.60
N PRO A 122 -13.24 -7.01 -16.66
CA PRO A 122 -12.54 -8.12 -16.01
C PRO A 122 -13.47 -9.17 -15.42
N VAL A 123 -14.63 -8.76 -14.87
CA VAL A 123 -15.66 -9.68 -14.39
C VAL A 123 -16.26 -10.49 -15.52
N ASP A 124 -16.60 -9.87 -16.66
CA ASP A 124 -17.14 -10.59 -17.83
C ASP A 124 -16.12 -11.59 -18.38
N MET A 125 -14.85 -11.18 -18.47
CA MET A 125 -13.77 -12.05 -18.94
C MET A 125 -13.59 -13.25 -18.02
N ARG A 126 -13.67 -13.05 -16.71
CA ARG A 126 -13.62 -14.14 -15.72
C ARG A 126 -14.80 -15.08 -15.90
N LEU A 127 -16.02 -14.55 -15.98
CA LEU A 127 -17.24 -15.34 -16.16
C LEU A 127 -17.19 -16.17 -17.46
N VAL A 128 -16.81 -15.55 -18.57
CA VAL A 128 -16.65 -16.24 -19.86
C VAL A 128 -15.55 -17.31 -19.79
N GLY A 129 -14.46 -17.04 -19.07
CA GLY A 129 -13.40 -18.02 -18.82
C GLY A 129 -13.90 -19.22 -18.03
N GLU A 130 -14.62 -18.99 -16.92
CA GLU A 130 -15.21 -20.04 -16.09
C GLU A 130 -16.23 -20.89 -16.88
N LEU A 131 -17.02 -20.27 -17.76
CA LEU A 131 -17.96 -20.99 -18.63
C LEU A 131 -17.28 -21.81 -19.73
N LYS A 132 -16.19 -21.31 -20.31
CA LYS A 132 -15.50 -21.99 -21.42
C LYS A 132 -14.53 -23.08 -20.97
N TYR A 133 -13.85 -22.87 -19.85
CA TYR A 133 -12.73 -23.71 -19.41
C TYR A 133 -12.99 -24.37 -18.04
N GLY A 134 -14.15 -24.11 -17.42
CA GLY A 134 -14.46 -24.59 -16.07
C GLY A 134 -13.75 -23.78 -14.99
N LYS A 135 -14.02 -24.14 -13.73
CA LYS A 135 -13.29 -23.61 -12.58
C LYS A 135 -12.08 -24.50 -12.31
N TYR A 136 -10.90 -23.90 -12.19
CA TYR A 136 -9.74 -24.62 -11.68
C TYR A 136 -9.99 -24.98 -10.22
N ALA A 137 -9.99 -26.28 -9.90
CA ALA A 137 -9.92 -26.74 -8.52
C ALA A 137 -8.47 -26.55 -8.05
N ASP A 138 -8.23 -25.53 -7.23
CA ASP A 138 -6.96 -25.34 -6.56
C ASP A 138 -6.93 -26.19 -5.28
N ASN A 139 -6.99 -27.52 -5.44
CA ASN A 139 -6.76 -28.43 -4.33
C ASN A 139 -5.25 -28.51 -4.10
N PHE A 140 -4.77 -27.79 -3.08
CA PHE A 140 -3.35 -27.72 -2.72
C PHE A 140 -2.86 -28.94 -1.94
N ASP A 141 -3.66 -30.01 -1.93
CA ASP A 141 -3.42 -31.21 -1.13
C ASP A 141 -2.43 -32.16 -1.82
N GLU A 142 -2.33 -32.12 -3.15
CA GLU A 142 -1.51 -33.04 -3.94
C GLU A 142 -0.67 -32.30 -5.01
N ILE A 143 0.48 -32.87 -5.36
CA ILE A 143 1.33 -32.35 -6.45
C ILE A 143 0.55 -32.49 -7.76
N HIS A 144 0.53 -31.44 -8.57
CA HIS A 144 -0.20 -31.44 -9.84
C HIS A 144 0.37 -32.52 -10.78
N PRO A 145 -0.49 -33.32 -11.46
CA PRO A 145 -0.06 -34.48 -12.24
C PRO A 145 0.98 -34.15 -13.34
N ASP A 146 0.89 -32.97 -13.96
CA ASP A 146 1.84 -32.51 -14.97
C ASP A 146 3.25 -32.15 -14.43
N VAL A 147 3.43 -32.09 -13.10
CA VAL A 147 4.71 -31.66 -12.48
C VAL A 147 5.74 -32.80 -12.49
N PRO A 148 5.44 -34.02 -12.02
CA PRO A 148 6.34 -35.16 -12.15
C PRO A 148 6.73 -35.45 -13.61
N ASP A 149 5.80 -35.32 -14.56
CA ASP A 149 6.06 -35.53 -15.99
C ASP A 149 7.10 -34.55 -16.57
N ARG A 150 7.19 -33.34 -16.00
CA ARG A 150 8.06 -32.28 -16.50
C ARG A 150 9.37 -32.14 -15.71
N TYR A 151 9.33 -32.39 -14.41
CA TYR A 151 10.46 -32.13 -13.49
C TYR A 151 11.05 -33.41 -12.88
N GLY A 152 10.49 -34.60 -13.15
CA GLY A 152 11.03 -35.90 -12.70
C GLY A 152 10.65 -36.26 -11.26
N ASP A 153 11.41 -37.19 -10.67
CA ASP A 153 11.10 -37.80 -9.36
C ASP A 153 10.93 -36.80 -8.22
N ALA A 154 9.94 -37.07 -7.37
CA ALA A 154 9.45 -36.21 -6.29
C ALA A 154 10.51 -35.75 -5.27
N ALA A 155 11.64 -36.43 -5.18
CA ALA A 155 12.73 -36.10 -4.25
C ALA A 155 13.48 -34.80 -4.62
N ASN A 156 13.52 -34.42 -5.90
CA ASN A 156 14.27 -33.25 -6.39
C ASN A 156 13.43 -32.22 -7.16
N ILE A 157 12.09 -32.33 -7.16
CA ILE A 157 11.20 -31.40 -7.87
C ILE A 157 11.42 -29.95 -7.43
N ASP A 158 11.64 -29.70 -6.14
CA ASP A 158 11.80 -28.34 -5.61
C ASP A 158 13.10 -27.68 -6.09
N GLU A 159 14.21 -28.44 -6.15
CA GLU A 159 15.50 -27.97 -6.66
C GLU A 159 15.49 -27.79 -8.18
N ALA A 160 14.84 -28.70 -8.91
CA ALA A 160 14.70 -28.61 -10.36
C ALA A 160 13.89 -27.37 -10.78
N ILE A 161 12.76 -27.11 -10.10
CA ILE A 161 11.97 -25.90 -10.34
C ILE A 161 12.77 -24.65 -9.91
N ALA A 162 13.44 -24.67 -8.76
CA ALA A 162 14.23 -23.53 -8.30
C ALA A 162 15.37 -23.16 -9.27
N SER A 163 16.07 -24.17 -9.81
CA SER A 163 17.14 -23.99 -10.80
C SER A 163 16.60 -23.42 -12.12
N ASP A 164 15.47 -23.94 -12.60
CA ASP A 164 14.79 -23.41 -13.79
C ASP A 164 14.39 -21.94 -13.61
N GLN A 165 14.00 -21.54 -12.39
CA GLN A 165 13.64 -20.15 -12.11
C GLN A 165 14.83 -19.24 -11.77
N GLY A 166 15.99 -19.76 -11.33
CA GLY A 166 17.09 -18.98 -10.76
C GLY A 166 17.59 -17.80 -11.61
N HIS A 167 17.53 -17.91 -12.94
CA HIS A 167 18.02 -16.88 -13.87
C HIS A 167 17.17 -15.60 -13.94
N ASN A 168 16.00 -15.53 -13.29
CA ASN A 168 15.16 -14.32 -13.33
C ASN A 168 15.05 -13.57 -11.98
N ILE A 169 15.89 -13.89 -11.00
CA ILE A 169 16.03 -13.13 -9.75
C ILE A 169 16.93 -11.92 -10.05
N ARG A 170 16.41 -10.70 -9.99
CA ARG A 170 17.16 -9.49 -10.38
C ARG A 170 17.27 -8.40 -9.32
N HIS A 171 16.73 -8.59 -8.11
CA HIS A 171 16.84 -7.59 -7.05
C HIS A 171 16.51 -8.18 -5.69
N ASP A 172 17.25 -7.73 -4.68
CA ASP A 172 17.00 -7.99 -3.27
C ASP A 172 15.70 -7.33 -2.82
N ALA A 173 15.16 -7.81 -1.69
CA ALA A 173 13.97 -7.23 -1.08
C ALA A 173 14.23 -5.76 -0.68
N ILE A 174 13.24 -4.90 -0.92
CA ILE A 174 13.31 -3.49 -0.53
C ILE A 174 13.08 -3.38 0.98
N ASP A 175 13.98 -2.70 1.69
CA ASP A 175 13.83 -2.42 3.12
C ASP A 175 12.68 -1.44 3.36
N VAL A 176 11.86 -1.72 4.38
CA VAL A 176 10.63 -0.96 4.68
C VAL A 176 10.82 -0.21 5.99
N SER A 177 10.61 1.11 5.96
CA SER A 177 10.75 1.99 7.13
C SER A 177 9.95 1.49 8.33
N LYS A 178 10.55 1.58 9.52
CA LYS A 178 9.97 1.09 10.78
C LYS A 178 9.11 2.19 11.40
N HIS A 179 7.87 1.87 11.74
CA HIS A 179 7.02 2.71 12.58
C HIS A 179 7.02 2.18 14.03
N LYS A 180 6.87 3.07 15.01
CA LYS A 180 6.87 2.73 16.44
C LYS A 180 5.78 3.53 17.15
N CYS A 181 5.04 2.88 18.05
CA CYS A 181 4.08 3.58 18.91
C CYS A 181 4.82 4.67 19.72
N PRO A 182 4.33 5.93 19.70
CA PRO A 182 4.95 7.05 20.42
C PRO A 182 4.78 7.01 21.93
N PHE A 183 3.81 6.24 22.42
CA PHE A 183 3.41 6.25 23.82
C PHE A 183 4.04 5.10 24.61
N LYS A 184 4.26 5.32 25.91
CA LYS A 184 4.92 4.34 26.78
C LYS A 184 3.99 3.19 27.20
N GLY A 185 2.67 3.38 27.12
CA GLY A 185 1.67 2.37 27.46
C GLY A 185 0.37 2.47 26.67
N ASP A 186 -0.48 1.45 26.79
CA ASP A 186 -1.75 1.33 26.06
C ASP A 186 -2.78 2.38 26.48
N GLU A 187 -2.72 2.85 27.72
CA GLU A 187 -3.60 3.90 28.24
C GLU A 187 -3.42 5.22 27.47
N ALA A 188 -2.19 5.67 27.28
CA ALA A 188 -1.90 6.89 26.53
C ALA A 188 -2.29 6.76 25.04
N ALA A 189 -2.14 5.56 24.45
CA ALA A 189 -2.63 5.29 23.10
C ALA A 189 -4.17 5.32 23.00
N HIS A 190 -4.86 4.87 24.04
CA HIS A 190 -6.32 4.96 24.14
C HIS A 190 -6.77 6.42 24.29
N ILE A 191 -6.16 7.17 25.21
CA ILE A 191 -6.41 8.61 25.41
C ILE A 191 -6.21 9.37 24.10
N PHE A 192 -5.10 9.12 23.39
CA PHE A 192 -4.85 9.72 22.08
C PHE A 192 -5.98 9.44 21.11
N SER A 193 -6.45 8.19 21.04
CA SER A 193 -7.50 7.78 20.11
C SER A 193 -8.84 8.47 20.43
N CYS A 194 -9.22 8.53 21.71
CA CYS A 194 -10.45 9.20 22.15
C CYS A 194 -10.39 10.72 21.93
N ALA A 195 -9.31 11.36 22.37
CA ALA A 195 -9.13 12.80 22.22
C ALA A 195 -9.03 13.23 20.74
N LEU A 196 -8.42 12.40 19.88
CA LEU A 196 -8.37 12.69 18.44
C LEU A 196 -9.76 12.66 17.79
N VAL A 197 -10.65 11.75 18.21
CA VAL A 197 -12.04 11.72 17.73
C VAL A 197 -12.77 12.99 18.14
N GLU A 198 -12.62 13.42 19.39
CA GLU A 198 -13.22 14.65 19.90
C GLU A 198 -12.69 15.89 19.18
N LEU A 199 -11.36 16.01 19.00
CA LEU A 199 -10.75 17.14 18.27
C LEU A 199 -11.26 17.24 16.83
N LYS A 200 -11.43 16.09 16.15
CA LYS A 200 -12.03 16.04 14.81
C LYS A 200 -13.48 16.50 14.82
N ALA A 201 -14.27 16.07 15.82
CA ALA A 201 -15.67 16.46 15.94
C ALA A 201 -15.86 17.95 16.27
N LEU A 202 -14.90 18.56 16.97
CA LEU A 202 -14.90 19.99 17.28
C LEU A 202 -14.38 20.87 16.12
N GLU A 203 -13.91 20.27 15.02
CA GLU A 203 -13.36 20.96 13.85
C GLU A 203 -12.28 22.01 14.21
N ILE A 204 -11.53 21.77 15.28
CA ILE A 204 -10.48 22.69 15.74
C ILE A 204 -9.32 22.64 14.75
N ILE A 205 -8.98 23.79 14.15
CA ILE A 205 -7.86 23.91 13.22
C ILE A 205 -6.59 24.28 14.01
N PRO A 206 -5.56 23.40 14.04
CA PRO A 206 -4.29 23.70 14.69
C PRO A 206 -3.60 24.91 14.08
N GLN A 207 -2.87 25.65 14.92
CA GLN A 207 -2.04 26.76 14.48
C GLN A 207 -0.56 26.35 14.38
N GLN A 208 0.22 27.12 13.64
CA GLN A 208 1.66 27.00 13.42
C GLN A 208 2.09 25.70 12.70
N LEU A 209 1.15 25.05 12.03
CA LEU A 209 1.37 23.79 11.30
C LEU A 209 1.02 23.90 9.80
N GLY A 210 0.82 25.11 9.28
CA GLY A 210 0.55 25.41 7.87
C GLY A 210 -0.89 25.13 7.42
N VAL A 211 -1.80 24.79 8.35
CA VAL A 211 -3.19 24.38 8.03
C VAL A 211 -4.24 25.43 8.35
N SER A 212 -3.88 26.48 9.10
CA SER A 212 -4.78 27.57 9.44
C SER A 212 -4.82 28.62 8.33
N PRO A 213 -6.00 29.15 7.96
CA PRO A 213 -6.10 30.20 6.95
C PRO A 213 -5.28 31.46 7.25
N GLY A 214 -5.02 31.75 8.52
CA GLY A 214 -4.16 32.87 8.93
C GLY A 214 -2.67 32.67 8.68
N GLU A 215 -2.25 31.48 8.23
CA GLU A 215 -0.85 31.14 7.92
C GLU A 215 -0.56 31.10 6.42
N TRP A 216 -1.56 31.38 5.59
CA TRP A 216 -1.44 31.32 4.13
C TRP A 216 -1.21 32.71 3.56
N ASP A 217 -0.49 32.74 2.44
CA ASP A 217 -0.37 33.92 1.60
C ASP A 217 -1.68 34.16 0.82
N GLU A 218 -1.71 35.18 -0.04
CA GLU A 218 -2.90 35.55 -0.84
C GLU A 218 -3.44 34.39 -1.71
N ASP A 219 -2.59 33.43 -2.07
CA ASP A 219 -2.91 32.26 -2.89
C ASP A 219 -3.65 31.14 -2.12
N GLY A 220 -3.75 31.25 -0.79
CA GLY A 220 -4.43 30.26 0.05
C GLY A 220 -3.70 28.92 0.18
N TYR A 221 -4.45 27.84 0.48
CA TYR A 221 -3.88 26.51 0.65
C TYR A 221 -3.57 25.87 -0.72
N PRO A 222 -2.36 25.32 -0.95
CA PRO A 222 -1.97 24.84 -2.27
C PRO A 222 -2.81 23.64 -2.72
N GLU A 223 -3.28 23.69 -3.97
CA GLU A 223 -4.06 22.62 -4.61
C GLU A 223 -3.24 21.76 -5.57
N THR A 224 -1.94 22.03 -5.73
CA THR A 224 -1.02 21.18 -6.50
C THR A 224 0.23 20.82 -5.71
N GLU A 225 0.90 19.72 -6.09
CA GLU A 225 2.19 19.33 -5.53
C GLU A 225 3.05 18.64 -6.59
N LEU A 226 4.35 18.96 -6.64
CA LEU A 226 5.29 18.35 -7.57
C LEU A 226 5.85 17.04 -7.01
N VAL A 227 5.70 15.96 -7.75
CA VAL A 227 6.16 14.63 -7.36
C VAL A 227 7.11 14.04 -8.41
N LYS A 228 8.28 13.58 -7.97
CA LYS A 228 9.26 12.93 -8.85
C LYS A 228 8.84 11.51 -9.22
N VAL A 229 8.38 11.27 -10.45
CA VAL A 229 8.02 9.94 -10.97
C VAL A 229 9.10 9.47 -11.96
N GLY A 230 9.96 8.57 -11.50
CA GLY A 230 11.12 8.13 -12.28
C GLY A 230 12.10 9.26 -12.54
N ARG A 231 12.29 9.64 -13.81
CA ARG A 231 13.17 10.74 -14.23
C ARG A 231 12.45 12.06 -14.46
N LYS A 232 11.13 12.12 -14.28
CA LYS A 232 10.31 13.30 -14.53
C LYS A 232 9.67 13.80 -13.24
N GLU A 233 9.43 15.10 -13.18
CA GLU A 233 8.54 15.69 -12.19
C GLU A 233 7.14 15.78 -12.79
N VAL A 234 6.16 15.42 -11.99
CA VAL A 234 4.75 15.42 -12.38
C VAL A 234 4.01 16.25 -11.36
N GLU A 235 3.28 17.25 -11.84
CA GLU A 235 2.35 18.02 -11.02
C GLU A 235 1.10 17.18 -10.73
N ILE A 236 0.78 17.05 -9.45
CA ILE A 236 -0.37 16.31 -8.96
C ILE A 236 -1.38 17.30 -8.38
N THR A 237 -2.60 17.30 -8.91
CA THR A 237 -3.71 18.06 -8.33
C THR A 237 -4.21 17.37 -7.08
N LEU A 238 -4.35 18.14 -6.01
CA LEU A 238 -4.83 17.75 -4.70
C LEU A 238 -5.96 18.71 -4.31
N PRO A 239 -7.21 18.42 -4.74
CA PRO A 239 -8.36 19.28 -4.49
C PRO A 239 -8.50 19.63 -3.01
N PHE A 240 -8.71 20.92 -2.72
CA PHE A 240 -8.79 21.44 -1.36
C PHE A 240 -9.76 20.63 -0.48
N VAL A 241 -10.98 20.40 -0.99
CA VAL A 241 -12.07 19.71 -0.28
C VAL A 241 -11.75 18.26 0.13
N VAL A 242 -10.78 17.63 -0.52
CA VAL A 242 -10.36 16.24 -0.22
C VAL A 242 -9.15 16.23 0.69
N TRP A 243 -8.15 17.06 0.39
CA TRP A 243 -6.81 16.92 0.98
C TRP A 243 -6.54 17.89 2.12
N TRP A 244 -7.16 19.07 2.15
CA TRP A 244 -7.00 20.00 3.28
C TRP A 244 -7.57 19.41 4.59
N PRO A 245 -8.76 18.78 4.63
CA PRO A 245 -9.24 18.13 5.86
C PRO A 245 -8.29 17.03 6.37
N ARG A 246 -7.62 16.32 5.46
CA ARG A 246 -6.59 15.32 5.81
C ARG A 246 -5.33 15.99 6.38
N ALA A 247 -4.92 17.14 5.84
CA ALA A 247 -3.82 17.93 6.40
C ALA A 247 -4.15 18.44 7.82
N VAL A 248 -5.38 18.90 8.04
CA VAL A 248 -5.87 19.28 9.38
C VAL A 248 -5.83 18.09 10.33
N ALA A 249 -6.33 16.92 9.90
CA ALA A 249 -6.28 15.70 10.72
C ALA A 249 -4.84 15.28 11.07
N TRP A 250 -3.89 15.46 10.15
CA TRP A 250 -2.46 15.28 10.42
C TRP A 250 -1.97 16.25 11.49
N ALA A 251 -2.25 17.55 11.32
CA ALA A 251 -1.82 18.59 12.27
C ALA A 251 -2.39 18.36 13.68
N GLN A 252 -3.69 18.00 13.79
CA GLN A 252 -4.35 17.67 15.05
C GLN A 252 -3.69 16.47 15.73
N GLY A 253 -3.43 15.42 14.96
CA GLY A 253 -2.76 14.23 15.45
C GLY A 253 -1.32 14.50 15.91
N LEU A 254 -0.58 15.33 15.17
CA LEU A 254 0.81 15.66 15.49
C LEU A 254 0.90 16.48 16.77
N GLU A 255 0.05 17.50 16.92
CA GLU A 255 0.00 18.34 18.11
C GLU A 255 -0.40 17.52 19.35
N LEU A 256 -1.46 16.72 19.24
CA LEU A 256 -1.94 15.87 20.33
C LEU A 256 -0.89 14.83 20.75
N MET A 257 -0.28 14.16 19.77
CA MET A 257 0.80 13.19 20.02
C MET A 257 1.96 13.86 20.75
N THR A 258 2.37 15.05 20.31
CA THR A 258 3.48 15.81 20.94
C THR A 258 3.15 16.18 22.38
N LYS A 259 1.93 16.66 22.65
CA LYS A 259 1.45 17.02 23.99
C LYS A 259 1.43 15.81 24.93
N ILE A 260 0.85 14.69 24.51
CA ILE A 260 0.79 13.47 25.33
C ILE A 260 2.19 12.95 25.65
N ARG A 261 3.09 12.93 24.68
CA ARG A 261 4.49 12.51 24.89
C ARG A 261 5.24 13.42 25.86
N ALA A 262 5.01 14.74 25.78
CA ALA A 262 5.61 15.70 26.70
C ALA A 262 5.13 15.48 28.14
N VAL A 263 3.84 15.17 28.35
CA VAL A 263 3.31 14.78 29.66
C VAL A 263 3.93 13.47 30.16
N GLU A 264 4.02 12.44 29.32
CA GLU A 264 4.67 11.16 29.68
C GLU A 264 6.16 11.29 30.00
N ASN A 265 6.84 12.31 29.47
CA ASN A 265 8.24 12.61 29.74
C ASN A 265 8.44 13.53 30.96
N GLY A 266 7.36 14.10 31.50
CA GLY A 266 7.42 15.06 32.61
C GLY A 266 7.79 16.48 32.17
N ASP A 267 7.75 16.77 30.87
CA ASP A 267 8.10 18.09 30.31
C ASP A 267 6.97 19.12 30.49
N ILE A 268 5.73 18.65 30.71
CA ILE A 268 4.54 19.49 30.94
C ILE A 268 3.78 18.95 32.15
N VAL A 269 3.59 19.81 33.16
CA VAL A 269 2.66 19.57 34.28
C VAL A 269 1.31 20.18 33.87
N LEU A 270 0.28 19.35 33.72
CA LEU A 270 -1.08 19.84 33.52
C LEU A 270 -1.48 20.68 34.74
N PRO A 271 -2.11 21.86 34.57
CA PRO A 271 -2.64 22.60 35.70
C PRO A 271 -3.67 21.75 36.47
N PRO A 272 -3.78 21.94 37.79
CA PRO A 272 -4.66 21.14 38.65
C PRO A 272 -6.14 21.24 38.27
#